data_AF-A0A920AK60-F1
#
_entry.id   AF-A0A920AK60-F1
#
_cell.length_a   1.000
_cell.length_b   1.000
_cell.length_c   1.000
_cell.angle_alpha   90.00
_cell.angle_beta   90.00
_cell.angle_gamma   90.00
#
_symmetry.space_group_name_H-M   'P 1'
#
loop_
_entity.id
_entity.type
_entity.pdbx_description
1 polymer ?
#
loop_
_entity_poly.entity_id
_entity_poly.type
_entity_poly.pdbx_seq_one_letter_code
_entity_poly.pdbx_strand_id
1 'polypeptide(L)' 'MSSVEQLIEKARIAQQVYENYDQGAVDEVVTAVAWALIEPGRNRELSQMAVETTGLGKIEDKNFQE' A
#
# COMPACT_ATOMS: atom_id res chain seq x y z
N MET A 1 -16.30 4.87 -20.80
CA MET A 1 -14.99 5.04 -20.15
C MET A 1 -14.41 3.66 -19.87
N SER A 2 -13.11 3.48 -20.12
CA SER A 2 -12.36 2.30 -19.74
C SER A 2 -12.23 2.18 -18.21
N SER A 3 -11.89 0.99 -17.72
CA SER A 3 -11.59 0.79 -16.30
C SER A 3 -10.44 1.68 -15.82
N VAL A 4 -9.46 1.93 -16.69
CA VAL A 4 -8.32 2.82 -16.41
C VAL A 4 -8.77 4.27 -16.22
N GLU A 5 -9.63 4.78 -17.11
CA GLU A 5 -10.17 6.14 -16.99
C GLU A 5 -10.96 6.32 -15.69
N GLN A 6 -11.73 5.30 -15.27
CA GLN A 6 -12.47 5.32 -14.01
C GLN A 6 -11.54 5.35 -12.79
N LEU A 7 -10.43 4.62 -12.82
CA LEU A 7 -9.43 4.64 -11.75
C LEU A 7 -8.74 6.00 -11.64
N ILE A 8 -8.35 6.59 -12.78
CA ILE A 8 -7.72 7.90 -12.83
C ILE A 8 -8.65 8.97 -12.25
N GLU A 9 -9.94 8.94 -12.60
CA GLU A 9 -10.90 9.91 -12.09
C GLU A 9 -11.06 9.81 -10.56
N LYS A 10 -11.19 8.59 -10.03
CA LYS A 10 -11.24 8.36 -8.58
C LYS A 10 -9.97 8.86 -7.88
N ALA A 11 -8.79 8.62 -8.47
CA ALA A 11 -7.53 9.06 -7.89
C ALA A 11 -7.42 10.59 -7.83
N ARG A 12 -7.90 11.31 -8.85
CA ARG A 12 -7.93 12.79 -8.84
C ARG A 12 -8.82 13.34 -7.74
N ILE A 13 -10.01 12.77 -7.58
CA ILE A 13 -10.94 13.17 -6.50
C ILE A 13 -10.29 12.94 -5.13
N ALA A 14 -9.67 11.78 -4.93
CA ALA A 14 -8.97 11.47 -3.67
C ALA A 14 -7.79 12.42 -3.40
N GLN A 15 -7.00 12.74 -4.43
CA GLN A 15 -5.87 13.67 -4.30
C GLN A 15 -6.33 15.09 -3.95
N GLN A 16 -7.42 15.59 -4.54
CA GLN A 16 -7.97 16.91 -4.20
C GLN A 16 -8.39 17.00 -2.74
N VAL A 17 -8.90 15.90 -2.16
CA VAL A 17 -9.21 15.84 -0.72
C VAL A 17 -7.92 15.86 0.10
N TYR A 18 -6.96 15.00 -0.26
CA TYR A 18 -5.69 14.87 0.47
C TYR A 18 -4.83 16.13 0.44
N GLU A 19 -4.88 16.92 -0.64
CA GLU A 19 -4.13 18.18 -0.79
C GLU A 19 -4.50 19.24 0.26
N ASN A 20 -5.68 19.14 0.87
CA ASN A 20 -6.13 20.06 1.90
C ASN A 20 -5.75 19.62 3.32
N TYR A 21 -5.00 18.51 3.47
CA TYR A 21 -4.56 18.04 4.77
C TYR A 21 -3.42 18.91 5.29
N ASP A 22 -3.39 19.13 6.61
CA ASP A 22 -2.20 19.68 7.26
C ASP A 22 -1.12 18.59 7.42
N GLN A 23 0.06 19.01 7.89
CA GLN A 23 1.18 18.08 8.05
C GLN A 23 0.87 16.95 9.04
N GLY A 24 0.10 17.20 10.11
CA GLY A 24 -0.23 16.19 11.11
C GLY A 24 -1.11 15.09 10.52
N ALA A 25 -2.13 15.47 9.75
CA ALA A 25 -2.99 14.52 9.05
C ALA A 25 -2.24 13.76 7.94
N VAL A 26 -1.31 14.41 7.24
CA VAL A 26 -0.41 13.74 6.28
C VAL A 26 0.45 12.69 7.00
N ASP A 27 1.06 13.05 8.12
CA ASP A 27 1.90 12.14 8.91
C ASP A 27 1.10 10.94 9.42
N GLU A 28 -0.14 11.14 9.88
CA GLU A 28 -1.05 10.07 10.29
C GLU A 28 -1.35 9.10 9.14
N VAL A 29 -1.71 9.61 7.96
CA VAL A 29 -2.00 8.75 6.79
C VAL A 29 -0.77 7.97 6.37
N VAL A 30 0.39 8.61 6.27
CA VAL A 30 1.64 7.93 5.89
C VAL A 30 2.04 6.88 6.94
N THR A 31 1.88 7.18 8.23
CA THR A 31 2.13 6.23 9.33
C THR A 31 1.20 5.03 9.24
N ALA A 32 -0.10 5.27 8.99
CA ALA A 32 -1.08 4.20 8.84
C ALA A 32 -0.78 3.30 7.63
N VAL A 33 -0.35 3.88 6.50
CA VAL A 33 0.06 3.12 5.30
C VAL A 33 1.31 2.29 5.59
N ALA A 34 2.33 2.87 6.24
CA ALA A 34 3.53 2.14 6.62
C ALA A 34 3.17 0.95 7.52
N TRP A 35 2.39 1.16 8.57
CA TRP A 35 1.94 0.09 9.46
C TRP A 35 1.11 -0.97 8.72
N ALA A 36 0.22 -0.56 7.82
CA ALA A 36 -0.57 -1.48 7.02
C ALA A 36 0.28 -2.42 6.15
N LEU A 37 1.50 -2.03 5.78
CA LEU A 37 2.42 -2.84 5.01
C LEU A 37 3.34 -3.71 5.90
N ILE A 38 3.77 -3.19 7.05
CA ILE A 38 4.76 -3.86 7.91
C ILE A 38 4.18 -4.63 9.10
N GLU A 39 2.87 -4.52 9.36
CA GLU A 39 2.20 -5.31 10.39
C GLU A 39 2.51 -6.80 10.17
N PRO A 40 3.02 -7.54 11.17
CA PRO A 40 3.65 -8.84 10.95
C PRO A 40 2.79 -9.87 10.20
N GLY A 41 1.50 -9.94 10.50
CA GLY A 41 0.58 -10.85 9.83
C GLY A 41 0.43 -10.53 8.34
N ARG A 42 0.12 -9.26 8.04
CA ARG A 42 -0.09 -8.80 6.67
C ARG A 42 1.19 -8.72 5.86
N ASN A 43 2.31 -8.39 6.48
CA ASN A 43 3.60 -8.40 5.80
C ASN A 43 3.89 -9.82 5.27
N ARG A 44 3.75 -10.84 6.14
CA ARG A 44 3.90 -12.25 5.75
C ARG A 44 2.93 -12.67 4.65
N GLU A 45 1.67 -12.25 4.73
CA GLU A 45 0.66 -12.54 3.69
C GLU A 45 1.07 -11.96 2.32
N LEU A 46 1.51 -10.71 2.28
CA LEU A 46 1.98 -10.05 1.07
C LEU A 46 3.25 -10.72 0.51
N SER A 47 4.20 -11.09 1.38
CA SER A 47 5.41 -11.83 0.98
C SER A 47 5.08 -13.19 0.38
N GLN A 48 4.13 -13.92 0.97
CA GLN A 48 3.64 -15.20 0.45
C GLN A 48 2.99 -15.02 -0.92
N MET A 49 2.04 -14.09 -1.04
CA MET A 49 1.33 -13.81 -2.29
C MET A 49 2.30 -13.46 -3.43
N ALA A 50 3.34 -12.69 -3.13
CA ALA A 50 4.35 -12.31 -4.12
C ALA A 50 5.13 -13.54 -4.66
N VAL A 51 5.55 -14.45 -3.79
CA VAL A 51 6.27 -15.68 -4.20
C VAL A 51 5.34 -16.62 -4.96
N GLU A 52 4.10 -16.82 -4.49
CA GLU A 52 3.12 -17.68 -5.15
C GLU A 52 2.75 -17.19 -6.54
N THR A 53 2.54 -15.87 -6.70
CA THR A 53 2.11 -15.28 -7.97
C THR A 53 3.23 -15.28 -9.01
N THR A 54 4.47 -15.02 -8.59
CA THR A 54 5.59 -14.84 -9.52
C THR A 54 6.46 -16.09 -9.70
N GLY A 55 6.45 -17.01 -8.72
CA GLY A 55 7.41 -18.11 -8.62
C GLY A 55 8.83 -17.68 -8.26
N LEU A 56 9.05 -16.43 -7.83
CA LEU A 56 10.37 -15.85 -7.63
C LEU A 56 10.65 -15.48 -6.16
N GLY A 57 11.84 -15.87 -5.69
CA GLY A 57 12.37 -15.51 -4.37
C GLY A 57 11.91 -16.44 -3.24
N LYS A 58 12.23 -16.07 -1.99
CA LYS A 58 11.79 -16.76 -0.77
C LYS A 58 10.95 -15.81 0.07
N ILE A 59 9.98 -16.37 0.80
CA ILE A 59 9.06 -15.60 1.65
C ILE A 59 9.84 -14.82 2.71
N GLU A 60 10.82 -15.46 3.37
CA GLU A 60 11.61 -14.84 4.43
C GLU A 60 12.42 -13.63 3.93
N ASP A 61 12.93 -13.67 2.70
CA ASP A 61 13.70 -12.55 2.12
C ASP A 61 12.79 -11.37 1.71
N LYS A 62 11.48 -11.62 1.58
CA LYS A 62 10.45 -10.63 1.23
C LYS A 62 9.66 -10.16 2.45
N ASN A 63 9.84 -10.81 3.60
CA ASN A 63 9.18 -10.49 4.85
C ASN A 63 10.08 -9.54 5.65
N PHE A 64 9.53 -8.42 6.08
CA PHE A 64 10.23 -7.47 6.93
C PHE A 64 10.17 -7.95 8.38
N GLN A 65 11.34 -8.15 8.98
CA GLN A 65 11.49 -8.46 10.41
C GLN A 65 12.53 -7.52 11.01
N GLU A 66 12.18 -6.83 12.10
CA GLU A 66 13.12 -6.05 12.92
C GLU A 66 13.91 -6.96 13.88
#